data_AF-A0A1Y6BL28-F1
#
_entry.id   AF-A0A1Y6BL28-F1
#
_cell.length_a   1.000
_cell.length_b   1.000
_cell.length_c   1.000
_cell.angle_alpha   90.00
_cell.angle_beta   90.00
_cell.angle_gamma   90.00
#
_symmetry.space_group_name_H-M   'P 1'
#
loop_
_entity.id
_entity.type
_entity.pdbx_description
1 polymer ?
#
loop_
_entity_poly.entity_id
_entity_poly.type
_entity_poly.pdbx_seq_one_letter_code
_entity_poly.pdbx_strand_id
1 'polypeptide(L)'
;MLKLNRAISLILISCSAVYAGSSYAASCGGVNEYPNWTAKDWSGGNYNHANAGDQMVYQNNLFQANWYTSTVPGSDASWTALGSCDGSSTSSSSSSSSSSSSSSSSSSSSSSSSSSSSSSSSSSGGGSKVTIQENTTGFCNVDGSVDSNNSGYTGSGFANTSNANGNGVDWAITGDAGSYTVRWRFANGSSNNRTGVLSANGSNISTEDFNATGSWTSWSTTSTTVNLGSGKKSLRLEANQGSGLGNIDYIEVSGPNVAATSCNGSSSSSSSSSSSSSSSSSSSSSGSPQRPEFFVGNITTNGSIRSDFGQYWDQITLENGGKWGSVESSRDNYNWSKTDNAYAYAKQNNVPYKHHTFVWGSQYPNWINNLSDSEKAEEIEEWISDYCSRYPDTEMIDVVNEATPGHAPANFARDAFGNDWIIKSFQLARKYCPNSILILNDYNVLRWNTSEFISMARPAINAGVVDAIGVQAHGLEGQSLSELKNNLNRIADLGLPIYVSEYDIARTNDQEQLAIMREQFPVFYNHSSVVGITLWGYVVGATWRNGTGLIQSNGNPRPAMTWLMDYLNR
;
A
#
# COMPACT_ATOMS: atom_id res chain seq x y z
N MET A 1 13.53 -61.63 -26.51
CA MET A 1 14.14 -60.34 -26.09
C MET A 1 14.53 -60.55 -24.63
N LEU A 2 15.81 -60.80 -24.32
CA LEU A 2 16.83 -59.79 -23.95
C LEU A 2 16.33 -58.92 -22.76
N LYS A 3 16.79 -59.17 -21.52
CA LYS A 3 18.10 -58.79 -20.91
C LYS A 3 18.23 -57.26 -20.70
N LEU A 4 18.73 -56.71 -19.58
CA LEU A 4 19.00 -57.22 -18.21
C LEU A 4 19.34 -56.00 -17.30
N ASN A 5 19.27 -56.15 -15.98
CA ASN A 5 19.94 -55.35 -14.92
C ASN A 5 19.58 -53.86 -14.68
N ARG A 6 18.93 -53.64 -13.52
CA ARG A 6 19.30 -52.74 -12.41
C ARG A 6 20.28 -51.57 -12.67
N ALA A 7 19.83 -50.36 -12.32
CA ALA A 7 20.60 -49.40 -11.51
C ALA A 7 19.64 -48.54 -10.66
N ILE A 8 20.14 -47.98 -9.54
CA ILE A 8 19.43 -46.97 -8.72
C ILE A 8 20.16 -45.64 -8.92
N SER A 9 19.42 -44.56 -9.18
CA SER A 9 19.91 -43.17 -9.02
C SER A 9 18.77 -42.27 -8.57
N LEU A 10 19.05 -41.38 -7.62
CA LEU A 10 18.21 -40.21 -7.34
C LEU A 10 18.29 -39.25 -8.54
N ILE A 11 17.20 -38.55 -8.83
CA ILE A 11 17.24 -37.30 -9.58
C ILE A 11 16.83 -36.18 -8.63
N LEU A 12 17.84 -35.53 -8.05
CA LEU A 12 17.71 -34.17 -7.54
C LEU A 12 17.73 -33.24 -8.76
N ILE A 13 16.63 -32.55 -9.04
CA ILE A 13 16.69 -31.35 -9.89
C ILE A 13 17.09 -30.18 -8.98
N SER A 14 18.40 -30.02 -8.79
CA SER A 14 18.96 -28.85 -8.13
C SER A 14 18.67 -27.61 -8.98
N CYS A 15 17.92 -26.65 -8.43
CA CYS A 15 17.84 -25.33 -9.01
C CYS A 15 19.20 -24.64 -8.87
N SER A 16 19.92 -24.54 -9.98
CA SER A 16 21.17 -23.78 -10.08
C SER A 16 20.99 -22.73 -11.15
N ALA A 17 20.65 -21.50 -10.72
CA ALA A 17 20.59 -20.37 -11.62
C ALA A 17 22.00 -20.08 -12.16
N VAL A 18 22.26 -20.50 -13.41
CA VAL A 18 23.42 -20.04 -14.16
C VAL A 18 23.17 -18.57 -14.48
N TYR A 19 23.64 -17.68 -13.61
CA TYR A 19 23.61 -16.23 -13.81
C TYR A 19 24.68 -15.83 -14.83
N ALA A 20 24.55 -16.38 -16.05
CA ALA A 20 25.30 -15.92 -17.20
C ALA A 20 24.78 -14.53 -17.57
N GLY A 21 25.53 -13.50 -17.18
CA GLY A 21 25.30 -12.12 -17.59
C GLY A 21 25.49 -11.96 -19.09
N SER A 22 24.48 -12.38 -19.87
CA SER A 22 24.39 -12.14 -21.30
C SER A 22 23.64 -10.84 -21.51
N SER A 23 24.38 -9.74 -21.63
CA SER A 23 23.86 -8.47 -22.13
C SER A 23 23.46 -8.63 -23.60
N TYR A 24 22.23 -9.09 -23.84
CA TYR A 24 21.64 -9.10 -25.16
C TYR A 24 21.48 -7.65 -25.61
N ALA A 25 22.34 -7.21 -26.54
CA ALA A 25 22.20 -5.90 -27.17
C ALA A 25 20.82 -5.82 -27.85
N ALA A 26 20.00 -4.87 -27.43
CA ALA A 26 18.64 -4.73 -27.92
C ALA A 26 18.67 -4.14 -29.33
N SER A 27 18.07 -4.85 -30.30
CA SER A 27 18.02 -4.38 -31.69
C SER A 27 16.98 -3.26 -31.85
N CYS A 28 17.35 -2.04 -31.47
CA CYS A 28 16.50 -0.85 -31.56
C CYS A 28 16.12 -0.40 -32.99
N GLY A 29 16.59 -1.11 -34.03
CA GLY A 29 16.29 -0.80 -35.43
C GLY A 29 14.80 -1.00 -35.75
N GLY A 30 14.12 0.11 -36.06
CA GLY A 30 12.68 0.13 -36.38
C GLY A 30 11.76 0.39 -35.19
N VAL A 31 12.31 0.68 -34.00
CA VAL A 31 11.53 1.09 -32.82
C VAL A 31 11.40 2.62 -32.79
N ASN A 32 10.26 3.13 -32.33
CA ASN A 32 10.01 4.57 -32.19
C ASN A 32 10.92 5.21 -31.13
N GLU A 33 11.50 6.38 -31.42
CA GLU A 33 12.28 7.16 -30.46
C GLU A 33 11.43 8.28 -29.82
N TYR A 34 11.44 8.39 -28.49
CA TYR A 34 10.68 9.41 -27.75
C TYR A 34 11.07 10.84 -28.16
N PRO A 35 10.11 11.76 -28.43
CA PRO A 35 8.69 11.71 -28.09
C PRO A 35 7.76 11.22 -29.23
N ASN A 36 8.25 10.44 -30.20
CA ASN A 36 7.41 9.92 -31.30
C ASN A 36 6.58 8.71 -30.82
N TRP A 37 5.46 8.98 -30.15
CA TRP A 37 4.56 7.97 -29.59
C TRP A 37 4.13 6.86 -30.58
N THR A 38 3.88 5.66 -30.05
CA THR A 38 3.50 4.47 -30.82
C THR A 38 2.01 4.35 -31.08
N ALA A 39 1.18 4.92 -30.20
CA ALA A 39 -0.28 4.82 -30.24
C ALA A 39 -1.02 6.15 -30.08
N LYS A 40 -2.32 6.12 -30.37
CA LYS A 40 -3.26 7.25 -30.44
C LYS A 40 -4.62 6.81 -29.91
N ASP A 41 -5.36 7.70 -29.26
CA ASP A 41 -6.60 7.33 -28.55
C ASP A 41 -7.75 6.91 -29.48
N TRP A 42 -7.73 7.33 -30.75
CA TRP A 42 -8.79 7.03 -31.73
C TRP A 42 -8.30 7.09 -33.18
N SER A 43 -9.10 6.56 -34.11
CA SER A 43 -8.74 6.43 -35.53
C SER A 43 -8.79 7.77 -36.28
N GLY A 44 -7.74 8.57 -36.10
CA GLY A 44 -7.56 9.89 -36.72
C GLY A 44 -6.86 10.91 -35.82
N GLY A 45 -6.74 10.62 -34.52
CA GLY A 45 -5.99 11.43 -33.56
C GLY A 45 -4.47 11.42 -33.78
N ASN A 46 -3.79 12.34 -33.11
CA ASN A 46 -2.33 12.37 -33.03
C ASN A 46 -1.81 11.20 -32.19
N TYR A 47 -0.59 10.75 -32.49
CA TYR A 47 0.14 9.83 -31.62
C TYR A 47 0.54 10.53 -30.32
N ASN A 48 0.14 9.98 -29.17
CA ASN A 48 0.24 10.65 -27.86
C ASN A 48 0.51 9.73 -26.66
N HIS A 49 0.55 8.41 -26.84
CA HIS A 49 0.82 7.43 -25.79
C HIS A 49 1.49 6.16 -26.33
N ALA A 50 1.87 5.26 -25.42
CA ALA A 50 2.26 3.88 -25.68
C ALA A 50 1.31 2.91 -24.95
N ASN A 51 0.98 1.78 -25.57
CA ASN A 51 0.16 0.71 -24.99
C ASN A 51 1.00 -0.42 -24.39
N ALA A 52 0.36 -1.31 -23.63
CA ALA A 52 1.00 -2.50 -23.07
C ALA A 52 1.72 -3.32 -24.16
N GLY A 53 3.04 -3.49 -24.05
CA GLY A 53 3.88 -4.19 -25.02
C GLY A 53 4.51 -3.31 -26.10
N ASP A 54 4.08 -2.06 -26.27
CA ASP A 54 4.75 -1.11 -27.18
C ASP A 54 6.18 -0.83 -26.71
N GLN A 55 7.11 -0.71 -27.65
CA GLN A 55 8.52 -0.41 -27.38
C GLN A 55 8.90 0.99 -27.84
N MET A 56 9.71 1.67 -27.04
CA MET A 56 10.25 3.00 -27.36
C MET A 56 11.73 3.12 -26.95
N VAL A 57 12.50 3.82 -27.76
CA VAL A 57 13.88 4.21 -27.47
C VAL A 57 13.89 5.57 -26.78
N TYR A 58 14.68 5.69 -25.71
CA TYR A 58 14.99 6.97 -25.07
C TYR A 58 16.42 6.95 -24.53
N GLN A 59 17.18 8.01 -24.76
CA GLN A 59 18.59 8.14 -24.32
C GLN A 59 19.45 6.89 -24.63
N ASN A 60 19.36 6.37 -25.87
CA ASN A 60 20.06 5.16 -26.35
C ASN A 60 19.72 3.85 -25.59
N ASN A 61 18.63 3.81 -24.84
CA ASN A 61 18.12 2.62 -24.17
C ASN A 61 16.73 2.25 -24.74
N LEU A 62 16.48 0.95 -24.88
CA LEU A 62 15.18 0.41 -25.24
C LEU A 62 14.33 0.20 -23.99
N PHE A 63 13.10 0.69 -24.02
CA PHE A 63 12.08 0.44 -23.02
C PHE A 63 10.86 -0.22 -23.66
N GLN A 64 10.11 -0.97 -22.84
CA GLN A 64 8.78 -1.48 -23.20
C GLN A 64 7.76 -0.96 -22.19
N ALA A 65 6.61 -0.50 -22.70
CA ALA A 65 5.50 -0.08 -21.87
C ALA A 65 4.82 -1.32 -21.23
N ASN A 66 4.63 -1.27 -19.91
CA ASN A 66 4.02 -2.33 -19.12
C ASN A 66 2.48 -2.26 -19.18
N TRP A 67 1.94 -1.05 -19.32
CA TRP A 67 0.52 -0.73 -19.51
C TRP A 67 0.42 0.60 -20.29
N TYR A 68 -0.80 1.13 -20.49
CA TYR A 68 -1.00 2.44 -21.12
C TYR A 68 -0.17 3.53 -20.42
N THR A 69 0.63 4.29 -21.17
CA THR A 69 1.45 5.37 -20.61
C THR A 69 1.72 6.51 -21.59
N SER A 70 1.75 7.72 -21.07
CA SER A 70 2.21 8.95 -21.74
C SER A 70 3.40 9.59 -21.01
N THR A 71 4.06 8.86 -20.10
CA THR A 71 5.22 9.33 -19.32
C THR A 71 6.55 9.04 -20.05
N VAL A 72 7.62 9.74 -19.66
CA VAL A 72 8.93 9.60 -20.32
C VAL A 72 9.45 8.17 -20.13
N PRO A 73 9.95 7.46 -21.17
CA PRO A 73 10.42 6.09 -21.01
C PRO A 73 11.48 5.94 -19.91
N GLY A 74 11.16 5.10 -18.93
CA GLY A 74 11.99 4.87 -17.74
C GLY A 74 11.80 5.86 -16.59
N SER A 75 10.86 6.81 -16.63
CA SER A 75 10.61 7.73 -15.51
C SER A 75 9.88 7.10 -14.32
N ASP A 76 9.13 6.02 -14.54
CA ASP A 76 8.30 5.36 -13.55
C ASP A 76 8.02 3.88 -13.93
N ALA A 77 7.22 3.20 -13.11
CA ALA A 77 6.93 1.77 -13.22
C ALA A 77 6.15 1.36 -14.47
N SER A 78 5.59 2.28 -15.26
CA SER A 78 4.94 1.95 -16.54
C SER A 78 5.93 1.48 -17.62
N TRP A 79 7.25 1.52 -17.35
CA TRP A 79 8.28 1.15 -18.30
C TRP A 79 9.23 0.09 -17.75
N THR A 80 9.47 -0.97 -18.52
CA THR A 80 10.56 -1.93 -18.29
C THR A 80 11.72 -1.61 -19.22
N ALA A 81 12.91 -1.37 -18.66
CA ALA A 81 14.14 -1.24 -19.43
C ALA A 81 14.58 -2.61 -19.99
N LEU A 82 14.78 -2.70 -21.32
CA LEU A 82 15.19 -3.93 -22.01
C LEU A 82 16.70 -3.98 -22.34
N GLY A 83 17.38 -2.83 -22.37
CA GLY A 83 18.83 -2.73 -22.55
C GLY A 83 19.26 -1.60 -23.48
N SER A 84 20.56 -1.39 -23.61
CA SER A 84 21.15 -0.38 -24.48
C SER A 84 21.15 -0.80 -25.95
N CYS A 85 21.11 0.17 -26.87
CA CYS A 85 21.00 -0.04 -28.31
C CYS A 85 22.33 -0.33 -29.04
N ASP A 86 23.47 -0.38 -28.34
CA ASP A 86 24.83 -0.36 -28.90
C ASP A 86 25.40 -1.74 -29.26
N GLY A 87 24.83 -2.36 -30.29
CA GLY A 87 25.41 -3.54 -30.93
C GLY A 87 26.64 -3.22 -31.80
N SER A 88 27.86 -3.37 -31.26
CA SER A 88 29.09 -3.32 -32.06
C SER A 88 30.21 -4.20 -31.51
N SER A 89 30.56 -5.26 -32.25
CA SER A 89 31.60 -6.21 -31.88
C SER A 89 32.85 -6.04 -32.75
N THR A 90 34.00 -5.80 -32.10
CA THR A 90 35.33 -5.94 -32.72
C THR A 90 36.29 -6.59 -31.74
N SER A 91 36.91 -7.68 -32.16
CA SER A 91 37.93 -8.43 -31.41
C SER A 91 39.33 -8.07 -31.88
N SER A 92 40.24 -7.80 -30.95
CA SER A 92 41.70 -7.77 -31.18
C SER A 92 42.42 -8.01 -29.86
N SER A 93 43.57 -8.69 -29.92
CA SER A 93 44.27 -9.22 -28.75
C SER A 93 45.36 -8.28 -28.20
N SER A 94 45.55 -8.41 -26.89
CA SER A 94 46.68 -7.94 -26.09
C SER A 94 48.05 -7.88 -26.77
N SER A 95 48.80 -6.80 -26.52
CA SER A 95 50.18 -6.89 -26.02
C SER A 95 50.68 -5.56 -25.45
N SER A 96 51.69 -5.61 -24.58
CA SER A 96 52.24 -4.48 -23.83
C SER A 96 53.58 -3.99 -24.37
N SER A 97 53.92 -2.71 -24.20
CA SER A 97 55.23 -2.27 -23.65
C SER A 97 55.43 -0.74 -23.58
N SER A 98 56.28 -0.34 -22.62
CA SER A 98 57.16 0.85 -22.46
C SER A 98 57.33 1.87 -23.62
N SER A 99 57.68 3.16 -23.40
CA SER A 99 58.17 3.87 -22.19
C SER A 99 58.29 5.40 -22.36
N SER A 100 58.58 6.10 -21.24
CA SER A 100 59.36 7.38 -21.12
C SER A 100 58.74 8.70 -21.65
N SER A 101 58.94 9.88 -21.01
CA SER A 101 59.60 10.20 -19.71
C SER A 101 59.35 11.66 -19.26
N SER A 102 59.70 11.96 -17.99
CA SER A 102 60.01 13.29 -17.39
C SER A 102 58.87 14.32 -17.20
N SER A 103 58.82 15.14 -16.14
CA SER A 103 59.73 15.26 -14.95
C SER A 103 59.14 16.09 -13.80
N SER A 104 59.47 15.72 -12.54
CA SER A 104 59.57 16.54 -11.28
C SER A 104 58.36 17.37 -10.80
N SER A 105 58.03 17.52 -9.51
CA SER A 105 58.40 16.92 -8.18
C SER A 105 57.38 17.48 -7.13
N SER A 106 57.44 17.47 -5.78
CA SER A 106 58.27 16.98 -4.64
C SER A 106 57.53 17.36 -3.33
N SER A 107 57.66 16.75 -2.13
CA SER A 107 58.07 15.40 -1.68
C SER A 107 58.09 15.33 -0.12
N SER A 108 57.31 14.46 0.54
CA SER A 108 57.51 13.93 1.92
C SER A 108 56.38 12.93 2.28
N SER A 109 56.57 11.62 2.51
CA SER A 109 57.34 10.88 3.56
C SER A 109 56.83 11.13 4.99
N SER A 110 56.51 10.16 5.85
CA SER A 110 56.66 8.67 5.85
C SER A 110 55.49 8.01 6.64
N SER A 111 55.34 6.69 6.89
CA SER A 111 56.24 5.52 6.85
C SER A 111 55.45 4.20 6.61
N SER A 112 56.15 3.09 6.37
CA SER A 112 55.59 1.78 5.94
C SER A 112 55.60 0.67 7.01
N SER A 113 54.67 -0.28 6.92
CA SER A 113 54.94 -1.72 7.18
C SER A 113 53.84 -2.62 6.62
N SER A 114 54.19 -3.82 6.13
CA SER A 114 53.27 -4.76 5.48
C SER A 114 53.58 -6.22 5.84
N SER A 115 52.60 -7.00 6.29
CA SER A 115 52.71 -8.48 6.31
C SER A 115 51.37 -9.20 6.40
N SER A 116 51.28 -10.22 5.54
CA SER A 116 50.20 -11.16 5.27
C SER A 116 49.52 -11.87 6.47
N SER A 117 48.19 -11.99 6.36
CA SER A 117 47.38 -13.21 6.62
C SER A 117 47.66 -14.12 7.85
N SER A 118 46.68 -14.22 8.74
CA SER A 118 46.15 -15.53 9.18
C SER A 118 44.70 -15.39 9.63
N SER A 119 43.83 -16.37 9.31
CA SER A 119 42.45 -16.39 9.76
C SER A 119 42.33 -17.03 11.15
N SER A 120 41.72 -16.34 12.10
CA SER A 120 41.23 -16.94 13.35
C SER A 120 39.93 -16.27 13.80
N SER A 121 38.86 -17.06 13.83
CA SER A 121 37.55 -16.60 14.28
C SER A 121 37.55 -16.42 15.80
N SER A 122 37.40 -15.19 16.27
CA SER A 122 37.11 -14.88 17.67
C SER A 122 36.03 -13.80 17.74
N SER A 123 35.02 -14.03 18.57
CA SER A 123 33.82 -13.19 18.64
C SER A 123 34.02 -12.02 19.60
N SER A 124 34.17 -10.81 19.06
CA SER A 124 34.07 -9.55 19.80
C SER A 124 32.96 -8.69 19.18
N GLY A 125 31.97 -8.34 20.00
CA GLY A 125 30.73 -7.70 19.52
C GLY A 125 30.92 -6.23 19.14
N GLY A 126 31.22 -5.97 17.87
CA GLY A 126 31.01 -4.64 17.28
C GLY A 126 29.51 -4.38 17.11
N GLY A 127 28.99 -3.32 17.73
CA GLY A 127 27.63 -2.87 17.49
C GLY A 127 27.44 -2.46 16.03
N SER A 128 26.32 -2.84 15.43
CA SER A 128 25.92 -2.34 14.11
C SER A 128 25.60 -0.85 14.20
N LYS A 129 25.45 -0.20 13.04
CA LYS A 129 25.20 1.24 12.94
C LYS A 129 24.28 1.53 11.76
N VAL A 130 23.31 2.42 11.97
CA VAL A 130 22.42 2.93 10.93
C VAL A 130 22.27 4.45 11.03
N THR A 131 22.21 5.12 9.88
CA THR A 131 21.88 6.55 9.75
C THR A 131 20.58 6.63 8.97
N ILE A 132 19.62 7.40 9.48
CA ILE A 132 18.29 7.56 8.90
C ILE A 132 18.07 9.04 8.61
N GLN A 133 17.96 9.34 7.32
CA GLN A 133 17.60 10.65 6.79
C GLN A 133 16.08 10.70 6.54
N GLU A 134 15.54 11.90 6.43
CA GLU A 134 14.18 12.14 5.95
C GLU A 134 13.87 11.40 4.64
N ASN A 135 12.61 10.98 4.45
CA ASN A 135 12.16 10.20 3.29
C ASN A 135 12.86 8.84 3.07
N THR A 136 13.73 8.37 3.99
CA THR A 136 14.36 7.04 3.92
C THR A 136 13.71 6.04 4.88
N THR A 137 13.91 4.74 4.62
CA THR A 137 13.41 3.66 5.50
C THR A 137 13.80 3.91 6.95
N GLY A 138 12.81 3.91 7.85
CA GLY A 138 12.98 4.17 9.27
C GLY A 138 12.77 5.63 9.68
N PHE A 139 12.57 6.56 8.75
CA PHE A 139 11.97 7.87 9.03
C PHE A 139 10.45 7.73 8.95
N CYS A 140 9.72 8.17 9.98
CA CYS A 140 8.29 7.87 10.11
C CYS A 140 7.40 9.12 10.04
N ASN A 141 7.75 10.18 10.77
CA ASN A 141 6.95 11.40 10.84
C ASN A 141 7.80 12.59 11.33
N VAL A 142 7.34 13.81 11.03
CA VAL A 142 7.78 15.05 11.65
C VAL A 142 6.55 15.93 11.86
N ASP A 143 6.36 16.46 13.07
CA ASP A 143 5.25 17.33 13.42
C ASP A 143 5.51 18.76 12.92
N GLY A 144 5.50 18.91 11.59
CA GLY A 144 5.94 20.08 10.85
C GLY A 144 6.16 19.74 9.38
N SER A 145 7.38 19.94 8.87
CA SER A 145 7.72 19.70 7.46
C SER A 145 9.11 19.07 7.28
N VAL A 146 9.33 18.49 6.09
CA VAL A 146 10.67 18.25 5.57
C VAL A 146 11.05 19.44 4.70
N ASP A 147 12.02 20.23 5.16
CA ASP A 147 12.45 21.48 4.54
C ASP A 147 13.79 21.31 3.81
N SER A 148 14.04 22.16 2.81
CA SER A 148 15.31 22.26 2.07
C SER A 148 15.83 23.71 1.98
N ASN A 149 15.21 24.63 2.72
CA ASN A 149 15.42 26.08 2.62
C ASN A 149 16.70 26.61 3.31
N ASN A 150 17.36 25.80 4.14
CA ASN A 150 18.65 26.09 4.77
C ASN A 150 19.71 25.13 4.24
N SER A 151 20.84 25.62 3.76
CA SER A 151 21.90 24.75 3.21
C SER A 151 22.71 24.02 4.29
N GLY A 152 23.35 22.90 3.89
CA GLY A 152 24.29 22.14 4.72
C GLY A 152 23.73 20.85 5.36
N TYR A 153 22.46 20.53 5.13
CA TYR A 153 21.89 19.20 5.40
C TYR A 153 22.49 18.13 4.45
N THR A 154 22.08 16.89 4.64
CA THR A 154 22.41 15.71 3.85
C THR A 154 21.13 15.00 3.41
N GLY A 155 21.14 14.33 2.26
CA GLY A 155 19.93 13.72 1.70
C GLY A 155 19.09 14.70 0.86
N SER A 156 17.77 14.66 1.03
CA SER A 156 16.77 15.44 0.31
C SER A 156 16.35 16.73 1.03
N GLY A 157 16.43 16.76 2.36
CA GLY A 157 16.04 17.91 3.19
C GLY A 157 16.48 17.75 4.64
N PHE A 158 15.67 18.25 5.58
CA PHE A 158 15.79 18.04 7.02
C PHE A 158 14.41 18.17 7.67
N ALA A 159 14.21 17.50 8.82
CA ALA A 159 12.99 17.63 9.60
C ALA A 159 12.94 18.97 10.36
N ASN A 160 11.90 19.75 10.12
CA ASN A 160 11.60 21.03 10.76
C ASN A 160 10.29 20.91 11.54
N THR A 161 10.35 20.80 12.87
CA THR A 161 9.13 20.77 13.71
C THR A 161 8.47 22.14 13.77
N SER A 162 7.15 22.20 13.66
CA SER A 162 6.40 23.40 14.00
C SER A 162 6.71 23.85 15.44
N ASN A 163 6.89 25.16 15.67
CA ASN A 163 7.29 25.70 16.97
C ASN A 163 6.16 25.54 18.02
N ALA A 164 6.10 24.40 18.70
CA ALA A 164 5.21 24.14 19.84
C ALA A 164 5.80 23.08 20.78
N ASN A 165 5.23 23.00 21.98
CA ASN A 165 5.49 21.93 22.95
C ASN A 165 4.71 20.67 22.54
N GLY A 166 5.34 19.50 22.60
CA GLY A 166 4.74 18.22 22.19
C GLY A 166 4.97 17.84 20.71
N ASN A 167 5.56 18.72 19.89
CA ASN A 167 5.91 18.43 18.50
C ASN A 167 7.27 17.74 18.40
N GLY A 168 7.40 16.71 17.56
CA GLY A 168 8.59 15.90 17.46
C GLY A 168 8.91 15.35 16.07
N VAL A 169 9.85 14.40 16.05
CA VAL A 169 10.25 13.62 14.88
C VAL A 169 10.32 12.15 15.30
N ASP A 170 9.78 11.27 14.46
CA ASP A 170 9.57 9.85 14.75
C ASP A 170 10.36 8.94 13.80
N TRP A 171 10.95 7.88 14.34
CA TRP A 171 11.78 6.92 13.62
C TRP A 171 11.52 5.47 14.04
N ALA A 172 11.84 4.50 13.16
CA ALA A 172 11.70 3.07 13.42
C ALA A 172 13.01 2.31 13.16
N ILE A 173 13.48 1.61 14.19
CA ILE A 173 14.64 0.70 14.13
C ILE A 173 14.26 -0.70 14.62
N THR A 174 15.09 -1.68 14.30
CA THR A 174 15.10 -3.01 14.95
C THR A 174 16.50 -3.33 15.45
N GLY A 175 16.63 -4.31 16.34
CA GLY A 175 17.90 -4.81 16.89
C GLY A 175 17.70 -5.56 18.21
N ASP A 176 18.78 -6.05 18.81
CA ASP A 176 18.70 -6.84 20.05
C ASP A 176 18.45 -5.97 21.31
N ALA A 177 18.50 -6.57 22.49
CA ALA A 177 18.45 -5.86 23.76
C ALA A 177 19.87 -5.42 24.17
N GLY A 178 20.02 -4.19 24.64
CA GLY A 178 21.31 -3.69 25.12
C GLY A 178 21.44 -2.17 25.10
N SER A 179 22.68 -1.69 25.18
CA SER A 179 23.01 -0.27 25.13
C SER A 179 23.06 0.23 23.68
N TYR A 180 22.43 1.37 23.43
CA TYR A 180 22.35 2.07 22.15
C TYR A 180 22.83 3.50 22.31
N THR A 181 23.75 3.95 21.45
CA THR A 181 24.06 5.38 21.30
C THR A 181 23.15 5.94 20.21
N VAL A 182 22.37 6.96 20.56
CA VAL A 182 21.51 7.72 19.65
C VAL A 182 22.12 9.10 19.45
N ARG A 183 22.35 9.50 18.22
CA ARG A 183 22.98 10.78 17.84
C ARG A 183 22.13 11.49 16.81
N TRP A 184 21.97 12.80 16.94
CA TRP A 184 21.34 13.64 15.92
C TRP A 184 22.38 14.57 15.29
N ARG A 185 22.17 14.92 14.01
CA ARG A 185 22.77 16.12 13.42
C ARG A 185 21.68 17.18 13.30
N PHE A 186 21.97 18.40 13.74
CA PHE A 186 20.95 19.44 13.92
C PHE A 186 21.48 20.86 13.72
N ALA A 187 20.58 21.80 13.45
CA ALA A 187 20.86 23.23 13.49
C ALA A 187 19.85 23.95 14.41
N ASN A 188 20.34 24.89 15.22
CA ASN A 188 19.52 25.79 16.02
C ASN A 188 20.06 27.21 15.82
N GLY A 189 19.45 27.94 14.89
CA GLY A 189 19.82 29.34 14.58
C GLY A 189 19.27 30.38 15.57
N SER A 190 18.66 29.96 16.69
CA SER A 190 18.24 30.87 17.76
C SER A 190 19.33 31.04 18.82
N SER A 191 19.20 32.06 19.68
CA SER A 191 20.14 32.30 20.80
C SER A 191 19.97 31.35 21.99
N ASN A 192 18.89 30.57 22.02
CA ASN A 192 18.45 29.82 23.19
C ASN A 192 18.59 28.31 22.93
N ASN A 193 18.90 27.54 23.98
CA ASN A 193 18.86 26.08 23.91
C ASN A 193 17.40 25.60 23.70
N ARG A 194 17.18 24.80 22.66
CA ARG A 194 15.92 24.07 22.44
C ARG A 194 16.11 22.67 23.01
N THR A 195 15.19 22.19 23.84
CA THR A 195 15.32 20.87 24.49
C THR A 195 14.28 19.87 23.96
N GLY A 196 14.70 18.61 23.85
CA GLY A 196 13.86 17.53 23.35
C GLY A 196 13.91 16.30 24.25
N VAL A 197 12.78 15.67 24.50
CA VAL A 197 12.66 14.40 25.22
C VAL A 197 12.77 13.26 24.22
N LEU A 198 13.74 12.36 24.41
CA LEU A 198 13.79 11.10 23.68
C LEU A 198 12.87 10.09 24.38
N SER A 199 11.92 9.52 23.65
CA SER A 199 11.16 8.35 24.05
C SER A 199 11.43 7.15 23.14
N ALA A 200 11.25 5.95 23.66
CA ALA A 200 11.23 4.71 22.90
C ALA A 200 9.98 3.90 23.27
N ASN A 201 9.23 3.45 22.26
CA ASN A 201 7.95 2.77 22.42
C ASN A 201 6.98 3.53 23.37
N GLY A 202 6.90 4.86 23.20
CA GLY A 202 6.07 5.75 24.03
C GLY A 202 6.60 6.02 25.45
N SER A 203 7.71 5.39 25.87
CA SER A 203 8.31 5.60 27.20
C SER A 203 9.46 6.60 27.12
N ASN A 204 9.38 7.69 27.88
CA ASN A 204 10.46 8.69 27.95
C ASN A 204 11.72 8.09 28.60
N ILE A 205 12.87 8.22 27.93
CA ILE A 205 14.14 7.58 28.33
C ILE A 205 15.32 8.55 28.44
N SER A 206 15.26 9.74 27.84
CA SER A 206 16.25 10.81 28.06
C SER A 206 15.69 12.20 27.75
N THR A 207 16.45 13.25 28.06
CA THR A 207 16.16 14.64 27.67
C THR A 207 17.46 15.30 27.22
N GLU A 208 17.44 15.94 26.06
CA GLU A 208 18.61 16.29 25.27
C GLU A 208 18.63 17.79 24.92
N ASP A 209 19.82 18.39 24.97
CA ASP A 209 20.06 19.80 24.66
C ASP A 209 20.45 20.01 23.19
N PHE A 210 19.65 20.78 22.45
CA PHE A 210 19.94 21.25 21.11
C PHE A 210 20.40 22.70 21.19
N ASN A 211 21.58 22.90 21.78
CA ASN A 211 22.20 24.20 22.01
C ASN A 211 22.38 25.02 20.72
N ALA A 212 22.38 26.35 20.85
CA ALA A 212 22.51 27.28 19.73
C ALA A 212 23.74 26.97 18.84
N THR A 213 23.51 26.76 17.54
CA THR A 213 24.57 26.51 16.54
C THR A 213 25.00 27.77 15.80
N GLY A 214 24.37 28.92 16.10
CA GLY A 214 24.71 30.25 15.57
C GLY A 214 24.07 30.59 14.22
N SER A 215 23.62 29.60 13.46
CA SER A 215 22.85 29.77 12.22
C SER A 215 22.05 28.51 11.90
N TRP A 216 20.90 28.66 11.24
CA TRP A 216 20.12 27.55 10.69
C TRP A 216 20.85 26.79 9.56
N THR A 217 21.92 27.36 9.01
CA THR A 217 22.86 26.71 8.07
C THR A 217 24.12 26.14 8.75
N SER A 218 24.24 26.26 10.08
CA SER A 218 25.35 25.73 10.86
C SER A 218 24.90 24.51 11.65
N TRP A 219 25.44 23.35 11.28
CA TRP A 219 24.98 22.05 11.75
C TRP A 219 25.97 21.44 12.75
N SER A 220 25.48 21.09 13.93
CA SER A 220 26.21 20.43 15.02
C SER A 220 25.64 19.02 15.28
N THR A 221 26.19 18.30 16.25
CA THR A 221 25.71 16.97 16.65
C THR A 221 25.63 16.83 18.16
N THR A 222 24.55 16.26 18.66
CA THR A 222 24.40 15.85 20.07
C THR A 222 24.04 14.37 20.15
N SER A 223 24.34 13.70 21.26
CA SER A 223 24.15 12.25 21.38
C SER A 223 24.02 11.77 22.83
N THR A 224 23.18 10.75 23.01
CA THR A 224 22.88 10.11 24.28
C THR A 224 23.07 8.60 24.21
N THR A 225 23.19 7.94 25.37
CA THR A 225 23.32 6.47 25.44
C THR A 225 22.24 5.91 26.36
N VAL A 226 21.38 5.07 25.78
CA VAL A 226 20.17 4.53 26.41
C VAL A 226 20.16 3.00 26.32
N ASN A 227 19.53 2.32 27.27
CA ASN A 227 19.32 0.88 27.20
C ASN A 227 17.93 0.59 26.62
N LEU A 228 17.86 -0.23 25.57
CA LEU A 228 16.62 -0.58 24.88
C LEU A 228 16.41 -2.10 24.87
N GLY A 229 15.14 -2.53 24.93
CA GLY A 229 14.75 -3.93 24.74
C GLY A 229 14.92 -4.43 23.30
N SER A 230 14.81 -5.73 23.07
CA SER A 230 14.98 -6.36 21.76
C SER A 230 13.79 -6.16 20.82
N GLY A 231 14.01 -6.42 19.52
CA GLY A 231 13.01 -6.29 18.47
C GLY A 231 12.90 -4.87 17.92
N LYS A 232 11.78 -4.59 17.25
CA LYS A 232 11.45 -3.27 16.70
C LYS A 232 11.17 -2.25 17.82
N LYS A 233 11.68 -1.04 17.61
CA LYS A 233 11.66 0.09 18.52
C LYS A 233 11.24 1.34 17.74
N SER A 234 10.16 1.97 18.16
CA SER A 234 9.76 3.29 17.67
C SER A 234 10.44 4.33 18.56
N LEU A 235 11.29 5.19 17.98
CA LEU A 235 11.97 6.28 18.68
C LEU A 235 11.27 7.59 18.33
N ARG A 236 11.03 8.46 19.32
CA ARG A 236 10.52 9.82 19.11
C ARG A 236 11.38 10.82 19.86
N LEU A 237 11.76 11.91 19.18
CA LEU A 237 12.34 13.09 19.83
C LEU A 237 11.28 14.18 19.84
N GLU A 238 10.87 14.64 21.02
CA GLU A 238 9.73 15.57 21.19
C GLU A 238 10.15 16.85 21.92
N ALA A 239 9.81 18.03 21.38
CA ALA A 239 10.10 19.30 22.01
C ALA A 239 9.31 19.48 23.31
N ASN A 240 10.00 19.67 24.43
CA ASN A 240 9.39 19.99 25.72
C ASN A 240 9.32 21.52 26.00
N GLN A 241 9.42 22.33 24.94
CA GLN A 241 9.33 23.79 24.98
C GLN A 241 8.41 24.30 23.86
N GLY A 242 7.71 25.41 24.11
CA GLY A 242 6.89 26.10 23.11
C GLY A 242 7.64 26.62 21.88
N SER A 243 8.97 26.51 21.85
CA SER A 243 9.80 26.83 20.68
C SER A 243 9.90 25.71 19.64
N GLY A 244 9.47 24.47 19.92
CA GLY A 244 9.81 23.31 19.08
C GLY A 244 11.30 22.92 19.18
N LEU A 245 11.72 21.94 18.37
CA LEU A 245 13.10 21.43 18.27
C LEU A 245 13.99 22.33 17.40
N GLY A 246 15.30 22.08 17.38
CA GLY A 246 16.13 22.52 16.25
C GLY A 246 15.78 21.76 14.97
N ASN A 247 16.24 22.24 13.81
CA ASN A 247 16.13 21.51 12.55
C ASN A 247 16.95 20.22 12.68
N ILE A 248 16.36 19.05 12.45
CA ILE A 248 17.04 17.74 12.55
C ILE A 248 17.33 17.22 11.15
N ASP A 249 18.60 17.12 10.79
CA ASP A 249 19.09 16.64 9.49
C ASP A 249 19.03 15.11 9.41
N TYR A 250 19.63 14.40 10.38
CA TYR A 250 19.44 12.95 10.51
C TYR A 250 19.51 12.48 11.96
N ILE A 251 18.98 11.27 12.19
CA ILE A 251 19.31 10.45 13.35
C ILE A 251 20.32 9.37 12.95
N GLU A 252 21.21 9.04 13.86
CA GLU A 252 22.19 7.96 13.73
C GLU A 252 22.11 7.12 15.00
N VAL A 253 21.91 5.82 14.85
CA VAL A 253 21.80 4.88 15.96
C VAL A 253 22.89 3.81 15.82
N SER A 254 23.64 3.58 16.89
CA SER A 254 24.64 2.51 16.99
C SER A 254 24.29 1.58 18.15
N GLY A 255 24.30 0.26 17.92
CA GLY A 255 23.97 -0.73 18.94
C GLY A 255 23.81 -2.16 18.41
N PRO A 256 23.48 -3.14 19.30
CA PRO A 256 23.37 -4.55 18.96
C PRO A 256 22.42 -4.83 17.79
N ASN A 257 22.96 -5.38 16.69
CA ASN A 257 22.26 -5.75 15.47
C ASN A 257 21.26 -4.68 14.95
N VAL A 258 21.60 -3.40 15.11
CA VAL A 258 20.71 -2.31 14.71
C VAL A 258 20.55 -2.20 13.19
N ALA A 259 19.31 -2.05 12.75
CA ALA A 259 18.94 -1.69 11.39
C ALA A 259 17.72 -0.76 11.40
N ALA A 260 17.57 0.07 10.38
CA ALA A 260 16.33 0.78 10.13
C ALA A 260 15.23 -0.22 9.70
N THR A 261 13.97 0.09 9.97
CA THR A 261 12.84 -0.79 9.60
C THR A 261 11.62 0.02 9.16
N SER A 262 10.64 -0.63 8.54
CA SER A 262 9.40 0.04 8.13
C SER A 262 8.65 0.57 9.34
N CYS A 263 8.12 1.78 9.24
CA CYS A 263 7.37 2.42 10.32
C CYS A 263 6.07 1.67 10.64
N ASN A 264 5.40 1.12 9.61
CA ASN A 264 4.23 0.28 9.78
C ASN A 264 4.60 -1.12 10.30
N GLY A 265 3.71 -1.71 11.10
CA GLY A 265 3.85 -3.03 11.74
C GLY A 265 4.33 -2.94 13.19
N SER A 266 3.45 -3.21 14.16
CA SER A 266 3.77 -3.16 15.59
C SER A 266 4.54 -4.40 16.05
N SER A 267 5.47 -4.20 16.99
CA SER A 267 6.06 -5.29 17.78
C SER A 267 4.95 -6.09 18.49
N SER A 268 5.06 -7.42 18.54
CA SER A 268 4.03 -8.31 19.07
C SER A 268 3.93 -8.27 20.60
N SER A 269 3.34 -7.20 21.15
CA SER A 269 3.00 -7.06 22.57
C SER A 269 1.80 -6.12 22.76
N SER A 270 0.62 -6.71 22.98
CA SER A 270 -0.52 -6.17 23.74
C SER A 270 -1.02 -4.72 23.50
N SER A 271 -2.12 -4.64 22.73
CA SER A 271 -3.42 -4.00 23.11
C SER A 271 -3.62 -2.46 23.20
N SER A 272 -4.84 -2.07 22.79
CA SER A 272 -5.66 -0.90 23.18
C SER A 272 -5.64 0.40 22.34
N SER A 273 -6.70 0.57 21.52
CA SER A 273 -7.50 1.79 21.32
C SER A 273 -6.87 2.97 20.54
N SER A 274 -7.17 3.13 19.24
CA SER A 274 -8.30 3.95 18.72
C SER A 274 -8.16 5.46 19.02
N SER A 275 -7.52 6.25 18.16
CA SER A 275 -8.08 6.88 16.94
C SER A 275 -8.88 8.18 17.16
N SER A 276 -8.34 9.33 16.70
CA SER A 276 -9.10 10.37 15.97
C SER A 276 -8.18 11.51 15.45
N SER A 277 -7.50 11.23 14.34
CA SER A 277 -7.69 11.85 13.01
C SER A 277 -8.09 13.35 12.84
N SER A 278 -8.05 13.80 11.56
CA SER A 278 -8.45 15.11 11.00
C SER A 278 -7.42 16.27 11.08
N SER A 279 -7.19 17.07 10.02
CA SER A 279 -7.63 16.94 8.60
C SER A 279 -6.93 17.94 7.66
N SER A 280 -6.72 17.51 6.40
CA SER A 280 -6.60 18.31 5.15
C SER A 280 -5.42 19.32 5.02
N SER A 281 -4.95 19.73 3.83
CA SER A 281 -5.56 19.66 2.48
C SER A 281 -4.54 19.60 1.30
N SER A 282 -4.82 18.74 0.32
CA SER A 282 -4.58 18.88 -1.14
C SER A 282 -3.24 19.44 -1.69
N SER A 283 -2.48 18.56 -2.35
CA SER A 283 -1.85 18.87 -3.65
C SER A 283 -1.75 17.58 -4.48
N SER A 284 -2.15 17.61 -5.75
CA SER A 284 -2.27 16.42 -6.59
C SER A 284 -0.92 15.86 -7.06
N SER A 285 -0.61 14.63 -6.66
CA SER A 285 0.49 13.82 -7.19
C SER A 285 -0.06 12.63 -7.98
N SER A 286 0.46 12.39 -9.18
CA SER A 286 0.10 11.26 -10.04
C SER A 286 0.81 9.97 -9.59
N GLY A 287 0.61 9.59 -8.32
CA GLY A 287 1.07 8.33 -7.73
C GLY A 287 -0.07 7.33 -7.58
N SER A 288 0.25 6.11 -7.16
CA SER A 288 -0.74 5.08 -6.84
C SER A 288 -1.72 5.55 -5.74
N PRO A 289 -2.99 5.11 -5.77
CA PRO A 289 -4.00 5.53 -4.80
C PRO A 289 -3.54 5.22 -3.37
N GLN A 290 -3.66 6.21 -2.48
CA GLN A 290 -3.18 6.08 -1.11
C GLN A 290 -4.05 5.10 -0.34
N ARG A 291 -3.42 4.03 0.18
CA ARG A 291 -4.14 3.03 0.96
C ARG A 291 -4.45 3.55 2.37
N PRO A 292 -5.71 3.43 2.84
CA PRO A 292 -6.01 3.58 4.26
C PRO A 292 -5.13 2.71 5.16
N GLU A 293 -5.05 3.09 6.43
CA GLU A 293 -4.61 2.17 7.47
C GLU A 293 -5.58 0.98 7.59
N PHE A 294 -5.14 -0.10 8.26
CA PHE A 294 -5.99 -1.28 8.44
C PHE A 294 -7.22 -0.92 9.28
N PHE A 295 -8.41 -1.05 8.68
CA PHE A 295 -9.69 -0.72 9.31
C PHE A 295 -10.54 -1.96 9.63
N VAL A 296 -11.49 -1.79 10.53
CA VAL A 296 -12.65 -2.67 10.71
C VAL A 296 -13.94 -1.86 10.63
N GLY A 297 -14.49 -1.79 9.42
CA GLY A 297 -15.67 -1.00 9.08
C GLY A 297 -16.99 -1.75 9.14
N ASN A 298 -18.06 -1.04 8.78
CA ASN A 298 -19.41 -1.59 8.71
C ASN A 298 -20.30 -0.87 7.69
N ILE A 299 -21.52 -1.39 7.51
CA ILE A 299 -22.57 -0.73 6.74
C ILE A 299 -23.44 0.20 7.59
N THR A 300 -24.04 1.19 6.93
CA THR A 300 -25.21 1.92 7.45
C THR A 300 -26.34 0.96 7.83
N THR A 301 -27.00 1.20 8.97
CA THR A 301 -28.18 0.44 9.41
C THR A 301 -29.44 0.98 8.72
N ASN A 302 -30.13 0.17 7.93
CA ASN A 302 -31.32 0.58 7.15
C ASN A 302 -31.10 1.84 6.28
N GLY A 303 -29.88 2.05 5.78
CA GLY A 303 -29.49 3.24 5.02
C GLY A 303 -29.28 4.52 5.86
N SER A 304 -29.21 4.41 7.19
CA SER A 304 -28.91 5.49 8.12
C SER A 304 -27.62 5.21 8.91
N ILE A 305 -26.93 6.27 9.30
CA ILE A 305 -25.77 6.21 10.20
C ILE A 305 -26.28 6.33 11.63
N ARG A 306 -25.92 5.39 12.50
CA ARG A 306 -26.28 5.45 13.92
C ARG A 306 -25.28 6.31 14.71
N SER A 307 -25.74 6.93 15.79
CA SER A 307 -24.92 7.76 16.68
C SER A 307 -23.79 6.99 17.40
N ASP A 308 -23.87 5.66 17.45
CA ASP A 308 -22.85 4.78 18.02
C ASP A 308 -21.90 4.17 16.97
N PHE A 309 -22.07 4.50 15.67
CA PHE A 309 -21.26 3.90 14.60
C PHE A 309 -19.75 4.11 14.83
N GLY A 310 -19.32 5.35 15.08
CA GLY A 310 -17.92 5.70 15.33
C GLY A 310 -17.35 5.25 16.69
N GLN A 311 -18.14 4.58 17.54
CA GLN A 311 -17.64 3.92 18.76
C GLN A 311 -16.99 2.56 18.44
N TYR A 312 -17.32 1.97 17.29
CA TYR A 312 -16.97 0.60 16.95
C TYR A 312 -16.25 0.48 15.60
N TRP A 313 -16.59 1.34 14.63
CA TRP A 313 -16.23 1.18 13.22
C TRP A 313 -15.50 2.41 12.66
N ASP A 314 -14.39 2.16 11.98
CA ASP A 314 -13.43 3.12 11.44
C ASP A 314 -13.38 3.13 9.91
N GLN A 315 -14.40 2.56 9.26
CA GLN A 315 -14.68 2.63 7.81
C GLN A 315 -16.20 2.47 7.59
N ILE A 316 -16.76 3.14 6.57
CA ILE A 316 -18.20 3.11 6.30
C ILE A 316 -18.54 2.77 4.83
N THR A 317 -19.54 1.90 4.67
CA THR A 317 -20.10 1.47 3.37
C THR A 317 -21.63 1.66 3.37
N LEU A 318 -22.23 1.90 2.21
CA LEU A 318 -23.69 1.82 2.05
C LEU A 318 -24.12 0.41 1.62
N GLU A 319 -24.92 -0.26 2.45
CA GLU A 319 -25.52 -1.59 2.15
C GLU A 319 -26.31 -1.58 0.83
N ASN A 320 -27.01 -0.47 0.58
CA ASN A 320 -27.95 -0.31 -0.53
C ASN A 320 -27.93 1.08 -1.17
N GLY A 321 -27.76 2.14 -0.39
CA GLY A 321 -27.99 3.52 -0.84
C GLY A 321 -27.04 4.04 -1.94
N GLY A 322 -25.87 3.41 -2.14
CA GLY A 322 -24.91 3.79 -3.17
C GLY A 322 -25.04 3.02 -4.48
N LYS A 323 -25.83 1.93 -4.52
CA LYS A 323 -25.99 1.07 -5.70
C LYS A 323 -26.76 1.80 -6.79
N TRP A 324 -26.35 1.64 -8.05
CA TRP A 324 -26.86 2.41 -9.19
C TRP A 324 -28.39 2.50 -9.25
N GLY A 325 -29.12 1.39 -9.19
CA GLY A 325 -30.60 1.39 -9.24
C GLY A 325 -31.29 1.95 -7.99
N SER A 326 -30.56 2.23 -6.91
CA SER A 326 -31.05 2.96 -5.73
C SER A 326 -30.82 4.47 -5.81
N VAL A 327 -29.79 4.91 -6.55
CA VAL A 327 -29.54 6.33 -6.83
C VAL A 327 -30.36 6.78 -8.03
N GLU A 328 -30.31 6.03 -9.14
CA GLU A 328 -30.86 6.43 -10.44
C GLU A 328 -32.03 5.52 -10.86
N SER A 329 -33.08 5.48 -10.04
CA SER A 329 -34.29 4.69 -10.33
C SER A 329 -35.05 5.13 -11.60
N SER A 330 -34.65 6.24 -12.21
CA SER A 330 -35.11 6.75 -13.51
C SER A 330 -33.96 7.50 -14.16
N ARG A 331 -33.73 7.26 -15.46
CA ARG A 331 -32.64 7.86 -16.25
C ARG A 331 -32.59 9.38 -16.05
N ASP A 332 -31.39 9.94 -16.00
CA ASP A 332 -31.09 11.37 -15.85
C ASP A 332 -31.56 11.98 -14.49
N ASN A 333 -31.94 11.16 -13.50
CA ASN A 333 -32.57 11.64 -12.26
C ASN A 333 -32.00 10.98 -10.99
N TYR A 334 -30.85 11.47 -10.56
CA TYR A 334 -30.10 10.96 -9.40
C TYR A 334 -30.65 11.41 -8.04
N ASN A 335 -30.89 10.44 -7.15
CA ASN A 335 -31.14 10.63 -5.72
C ASN A 335 -29.87 10.32 -4.90
N TRP A 336 -28.92 11.26 -4.91
CA TRP A 336 -27.65 11.14 -4.20
C TRP A 336 -27.74 11.15 -2.67
N SER A 337 -28.90 11.45 -2.08
CA SER A 337 -29.06 11.82 -0.65
C SER A 337 -28.47 10.84 0.38
N LYS A 338 -28.47 9.52 0.11
CA LYS A 338 -27.86 8.53 1.02
C LYS A 338 -26.34 8.53 0.93
N THR A 339 -25.82 8.64 -0.29
CA THR A 339 -24.39 8.72 -0.62
C THR A 339 -23.78 10.02 -0.09
N ASP A 340 -24.48 11.14 -0.25
CA ASP A 340 -24.12 12.44 0.33
C ASP A 340 -23.90 12.33 1.85
N ASN A 341 -24.86 11.74 2.57
CA ASN A 341 -24.77 11.57 4.03
C ASN A 341 -23.62 10.65 4.46
N ALA A 342 -23.42 9.52 3.75
CA ALA A 342 -22.35 8.57 4.07
C ALA A 342 -20.95 9.14 3.79
N TYR A 343 -20.77 9.82 2.66
CA TYR A 343 -19.53 10.49 2.29
C TYR A 343 -19.24 11.67 3.23
N ALA A 344 -20.22 12.52 3.53
CA ALA A 344 -20.04 13.63 4.46
C ALA A 344 -19.62 13.16 5.87
N TYR A 345 -20.23 12.07 6.37
CA TYR A 345 -19.81 11.45 7.63
C TYR A 345 -18.37 10.90 7.56
N ALA A 346 -18.01 10.22 6.46
CA ALA A 346 -16.66 9.69 6.25
C ALA A 346 -15.61 10.81 6.29
N LYS A 347 -15.82 11.89 5.55
CA LYS A 347 -14.93 13.08 5.56
C LYS A 347 -14.91 13.77 6.93
N GLN A 348 -16.05 13.91 7.61
CA GLN A 348 -16.15 14.59 8.91
C GLN A 348 -15.41 13.84 10.03
N ASN A 349 -15.48 12.52 10.05
CA ASN A 349 -14.82 11.68 11.07
C ASN A 349 -13.42 11.21 10.63
N ASN A 350 -13.03 11.54 9.39
CA ASN A 350 -11.78 11.11 8.76
C ASN A 350 -11.63 9.57 8.86
N VAL A 351 -12.66 8.87 8.40
CA VAL A 351 -12.71 7.41 8.22
C VAL A 351 -12.94 7.11 6.74
N PRO A 352 -12.36 6.04 6.14
CA PRO A 352 -12.49 5.82 4.71
C PRO A 352 -13.93 5.51 4.29
N TYR A 353 -14.32 6.00 3.12
CA TYR A 353 -15.55 5.60 2.45
C TYR A 353 -15.27 4.48 1.45
N LYS A 354 -16.13 3.45 1.43
CA LYS A 354 -16.20 2.51 0.30
C LYS A 354 -17.49 2.72 -0.48
N HIS A 355 -17.35 3.09 -1.75
CA HIS A 355 -18.46 3.01 -2.69
C HIS A 355 -18.75 1.54 -3.04
N HIS A 356 -20.02 1.18 -2.96
CA HIS A 356 -20.54 -0.10 -3.39
C HIS A 356 -21.87 0.16 -4.11
N THR A 357 -21.97 -0.02 -5.44
CA THR A 357 -20.96 -0.48 -6.41
C THR A 357 -21.32 0.09 -7.79
N PHE A 358 -20.32 0.26 -8.67
CA PHE A 358 -20.55 0.78 -10.02
C PHE A 358 -21.29 -0.22 -10.92
N VAL A 359 -20.72 -1.41 -11.15
CA VAL A 359 -21.19 -2.37 -12.17
C VAL A 359 -21.50 -3.73 -11.53
N TRP A 360 -22.79 -4.05 -11.44
CA TRP A 360 -23.31 -5.28 -10.85
C TRP A 360 -24.55 -5.78 -11.60
N GLY A 361 -24.71 -7.09 -11.77
CA GLY A 361 -25.89 -7.71 -12.38
C GLY A 361 -27.13 -7.77 -11.48
N SER A 362 -27.12 -7.10 -10.33
CA SER A 362 -28.26 -6.91 -9.44
C SER A 362 -28.35 -5.45 -8.97
N GLN A 363 -29.53 -5.01 -8.54
CA GLN A 363 -29.81 -3.65 -8.03
C GLN A 363 -29.31 -2.48 -8.92
N TYR A 364 -29.15 -2.72 -10.22
CA TYR A 364 -28.89 -1.72 -11.27
C TYR A 364 -30.24 -1.18 -11.82
N PRO A 365 -30.27 -0.04 -12.54
CA PRO A 365 -31.51 0.50 -13.07
C PRO A 365 -32.15 -0.38 -14.15
N ASN A 366 -33.41 -0.75 -13.98
CA ASN A 366 -34.13 -1.60 -14.95
C ASN A 366 -34.26 -0.98 -16.35
N TRP A 367 -34.20 0.35 -16.47
CA TRP A 367 -34.40 1.05 -17.75
C TRP A 367 -33.27 0.77 -18.76
N ILE A 368 -32.04 0.52 -18.29
CA ILE A 368 -30.84 0.30 -19.14
C ILE A 368 -30.97 -0.93 -20.05
N ASN A 369 -31.80 -1.90 -19.66
CA ASN A 369 -32.05 -3.14 -20.42
C ASN A 369 -32.71 -2.91 -21.79
N ASN A 370 -33.35 -1.75 -22.00
CA ASN A 370 -34.08 -1.44 -23.24
C ASN A 370 -33.26 -0.58 -24.22
N LEU A 371 -32.04 -0.19 -23.84
CA LEU A 371 -31.18 0.68 -24.63
C LEU A 371 -30.35 -0.11 -25.65
N SER A 372 -29.85 0.58 -26.69
CA SER A 372 -28.84 0.02 -27.58
C SER A 372 -27.51 -0.20 -26.86
N ASP A 373 -26.64 -1.08 -27.37
CA ASP A 373 -25.38 -1.40 -26.70
C ASP A 373 -24.41 -0.20 -26.61
N SER A 374 -24.50 0.73 -27.57
CA SER A 374 -23.81 2.02 -27.52
C SER A 374 -24.37 2.94 -26.43
N GLU A 375 -25.69 3.04 -26.28
CA GLU A 375 -26.28 3.79 -25.17
C GLU A 375 -25.90 3.15 -23.82
N LYS A 376 -25.97 1.81 -23.68
CA LYS A 376 -25.50 1.14 -22.45
C LYS A 376 -24.05 1.51 -22.11
N ALA A 377 -23.18 1.66 -23.11
CA ALA A 377 -21.79 2.09 -22.92
C ALA A 377 -21.69 3.55 -22.43
N GLU A 378 -22.48 4.45 -23.03
CA GLU A 378 -22.58 5.87 -22.64
C GLU A 378 -23.08 6.01 -21.19
N GLU A 379 -24.16 5.33 -20.82
CA GLU A 379 -24.75 5.39 -19.47
C GLU A 379 -23.81 4.84 -18.37
N ILE A 380 -23.03 3.79 -18.66
CA ILE A 380 -22.03 3.28 -17.70
C ILE A 380 -20.88 4.30 -17.52
N GLU A 381 -20.47 4.97 -18.60
CA GLU A 381 -19.44 6.00 -18.55
C GLU A 381 -19.93 7.27 -17.83
N GLU A 382 -21.19 7.67 -18.04
CA GLU A 382 -21.84 8.79 -17.35
C GLU A 382 -22.04 8.51 -15.85
N TRP A 383 -22.62 7.36 -15.48
CA TRP A 383 -22.79 6.96 -14.07
C TRP A 383 -21.47 6.96 -13.28
N ILE A 384 -20.39 6.46 -13.87
CA ILE A 384 -19.05 6.48 -13.26
C ILE A 384 -18.50 7.92 -13.21
N SER A 385 -18.64 8.68 -14.29
CA SER A 385 -18.17 10.08 -14.40
C SER A 385 -18.83 11.00 -13.37
N ASP A 386 -20.16 10.94 -13.24
CA ASP A 386 -20.93 11.78 -12.34
C ASP A 386 -20.71 11.42 -10.87
N TYR A 387 -20.59 10.13 -10.56
CA TYR A 387 -20.16 9.70 -9.23
C TYR A 387 -18.77 10.28 -8.89
N CYS A 388 -17.78 10.05 -9.74
CA CYS A 388 -16.40 10.48 -9.47
C CYS A 388 -16.27 12.00 -9.39
N SER A 389 -17.02 12.73 -10.21
CA SER A 389 -17.08 14.19 -10.19
C SER A 389 -17.72 14.74 -8.91
N ARG A 390 -18.67 14.00 -8.30
CA ARG A 390 -19.34 14.36 -7.05
C ARG A 390 -18.56 13.95 -5.80
N TYR A 391 -17.83 12.84 -5.83
CA TYR A 391 -17.12 12.27 -4.67
C TYR A 391 -15.62 12.00 -4.95
N PRO A 392 -14.84 13.02 -5.36
CA PRO A 392 -13.49 12.86 -5.92
C PRO A 392 -12.43 12.33 -4.93
N ASP A 393 -12.71 12.36 -3.63
CA ASP A 393 -11.83 11.80 -2.59
C ASP A 393 -12.22 10.38 -2.16
N THR A 394 -13.18 9.71 -2.82
CA THR A 394 -13.64 8.36 -2.42
C THR A 394 -12.46 7.40 -2.33
N GLU A 395 -12.16 6.90 -1.14
CA GLU A 395 -10.93 6.13 -0.91
C GLU A 395 -10.97 4.74 -1.57
N MET A 396 -12.14 4.08 -1.58
CA MET A 396 -12.32 2.72 -2.11
C MET A 396 -13.59 2.58 -2.94
N ILE A 397 -13.53 1.80 -4.02
CA ILE A 397 -14.67 1.57 -4.92
C ILE A 397 -14.73 0.09 -5.32
N ASP A 398 -15.83 -0.59 -4.99
CA ASP A 398 -16.19 -1.86 -5.65
C ASP A 398 -16.65 -1.52 -7.08
N VAL A 399 -15.74 -1.64 -8.06
CA VAL A 399 -16.01 -1.24 -9.46
C VAL A 399 -16.85 -2.28 -10.17
N VAL A 400 -16.48 -3.54 -10.02
CA VAL A 400 -17.25 -4.69 -10.54
C VAL A 400 -17.58 -5.60 -9.38
N ASN A 401 -18.86 -5.93 -9.24
CA ASN A 401 -19.36 -6.87 -8.23
C ASN A 401 -19.91 -8.14 -8.88
N GLU A 402 -19.61 -9.30 -8.30
CA GLU A 402 -20.23 -10.61 -8.58
C GLU A 402 -20.13 -11.10 -10.03
N ALA A 403 -18.98 -10.82 -10.67
CA ALA A 403 -18.69 -11.21 -12.04
C ALA A 403 -18.39 -12.71 -12.24
N THR A 404 -18.16 -13.49 -11.17
CA THR A 404 -17.84 -14.92 -11.28
C THR A 404 -18.97 -15.69 -11.98
N PRO A 405 -18.65 -16.61 -12.93
CA PRO A 405 -19.67 -17.39 -13.63
C PRO A 405 -20.60 -18.16 -12.68
N GLY A 406 -21.91 -17.89 -12.78
CA GLY A 406 -22.94 -18.45 -11.91
C GLY A 406 -23.37 -17.54 -10.75
N HIS A 407 -22.78 -16.35 -10.60
CA HIS A 407 -23.22 -15.32 -9.65
C HIS A 407 -24.11 -14.28 -10.37
N ALA A 408 -23.88 -12.98 -10.18
CA ALA A 408 -24.67 -11.89 -10.77
C ALA A 408 -23.83 -10.99 -11.72
N PRO A 409 -23.26 -11.53 -12.82
CA PRO A 409 -22.49 -10.73 -13.77
C PRO A 409 -23.38 -9.70 -14.49
N ALA A 410 -22.84 -8.49 -14.69
CA ALA A 410 -23.55 -7.37 -15.30
C ALA A 410 -23.76 -7.60 -16.81
N ASN A 411 -24.88 -8.23 -17.17
CA ASN A 411 -25.23 -8.51 -18.57
C ASN A 411 -25.21 -7.24 -19.44
N PHE A 412 -25.80 -6.13 -18.97
CA PHE A 412 -25.83 -4.86 -19.70
C PHE A 412 -24.41 -4.31 -20.01
N ALA A 413 -23.43 -4.52 -19.13
CA ALA A 413 -22.04 -4.10 -19.35
C ALA A 413 -21.30 -5.02 -20.32
N ARG A 414 -21.60 -6.32 -20.30
CA ARG A 414 -21.10 -7.28 -21.31
C ARG A 414 -21.72 -7.02 -22.69
N ASP A 415 -22.97 -6.58 -22.74
CA ASP A 415 -23.59 -6.16 -24.00
C ASP A 415 -22.88 -4.88 -24.53
N ALA A 416 -22.67 -3.89 -23.66
CA ALA A 416 -22.03 -2.61 -23.99
C ALA A 416 -20.56 -2.73 -24.45
N PHE A 417 -19.78 -3.60 -23.80
CA PHE A 417 -18.31 -3.65 -23.95
C PHE A 417 -17.78 -5.02 -24.42
N GLY A 418 -18.66 -5.98 -24.72
CA GLY A 418 -18.27 -7.34 -25.09
C GLY A 418 -17.62 -8.12 -23.95
N ASN A 419 -16.68 -9.01 -24.30
CA ASN A 419 -16.03 -9.90 -23.33
C ASN A 419 -15.16 -9.16 -22.32
N ASP A 420 -14.56 -8.03 -22.71
CA ASP A 420 -13.61 -7.26 -21.90
C ASP A 420 -14.30 -6.25 -20.95
N TRP A 421 -15.61 -6.38 -20.75
CA TRP A 421 -16.42 -5.44 -19.95
C TRP A 421 -15.90 -5.16 -18.54
N ILE A 422 -15.29 -6.16 -17.89
CA ILE A 422 -14.64 -6.00 -16.59
C ILE A 422 -13.49 -5.00 -16.74
N ILE A 423 -12.54 -5.28 -17.63
CA ILE A 423 -11.37 -4.43 -17.90
C ILE A 423 -11.82 -3.01 -18.27
N LYS A 424 -12.82 -2.88 -19.15
CA LYS A 424 -13.37 -1.59 -19.58
C LYS A 424 -14.01 -0.81 -18.43
N SER A 425 -14.74 -1.47 -17.53
CA SER A 425 -15.32 -0.84 -16.33
C SER A 425 -14.23 -0.29 -15.39
N PHE A 426 -13.14 -1.04 -15.19
CA PHE A 426 -11.99 -0.55 -14.41
C PHE A 426 -11.21 0.57 -15.11
N GLN A 427 -11.09 0.56 -16.45
CA GLN A 427 -10.50 1.67 -17.20
C GLN A 427 -11.33 2.95 -17.06
N LEU A 428 -12.66 2.86 -17.11
CA LEU A 428 -13.56 4.00 -16.85
C LEU A 428 -13.40 4.49 -15.41
N ALA A 429 -13.42 3.58 -14.42
CA ALA A 429 -13.22 3.94 -13.03
C ALA A 429 -11.85 4.62 -12.78
N ARG A 430 -10.76 4.17 -13.39
CA ARG A 430 -9.44 4.83 -13.29
C ARG A 430 -9.40 6.18 -14.00
N LYS A 431 -10.10 6.33 -15.13
CA LYS A 431 -10.20 7.60 -15.88
C LYS A 431 -10.85 8.71 -15.04
N TYR A 432 -11.91 8.39 -14.32
CA TYR A 432 -12.72 9.40 -13.60
C TYR A 432 -12.43 9.46 -12.09
N CYS A 433 -12.13 8.34 -11.44
CA CYS A 433 -11.72 8.25 -10.03
C CYS A 433 -10.22 7.84 -9.94
N PRO A 434 -9.27 8.67 -10.41
CA PRO A 434 -7.85 8.28 -10.49
C PRO A 434 -7.23 8.00 -9.12
N ASN A 435 -7.70 8.68 -8.07
CA ASN A 435 -7.18 8.60 -6.70
C ASN A 435 -7.75 7.44 -5.87
N SER A 436 -8.77 6.75 -6.37
CA SER A 436 -9.48 5.70 -5.64
C SER A 436 -8.82 4.33 -5.80
N ILE A 437 -8.96 3.48 -4.77
CA ILE A 437 -8.60 2.06 -4.83
C ILE A 437 -9.75 1.30 -5.51
N LEU A 438 -9.44 0.69 -6.64
CA LEU A 438 -10.40 0.00 -7.49
C LEU A 438 -10.43 -1.51 -7.15
N ILE A 439 -11.59 -1.96 -6.67
CA ILE A 439 -11.79 -3.30 -6.09
C ILE A 439 -12.64 -4.17 -7.02
N LEU A 440 -12.21 -5.41 -7.25
CA LEU A 440 -13.04 -6.48 -7.85
C LEU A 440 -13.64 -7.32 -6.72
N ASN A 441 -14.95 -7.23 -6.50
CA ASN A 441 -15.64 -7.76 -5.33
C ASN A 441 -16.55 -8.96 -5.66
N ASP A 442 -16.54 -10.03 -4.87
CA ASP A 442 -17.37 -11.22 -5.13
C ASP A 442 -17.60 -12.12 -3.89
N TYR A 443 -18.67 -12.91 -3.91
CA TYR A 443 -18.98 -13.92 -2.87
C TYR A 443 -18.46 -15.31 -3.22
N ASN A 444 -18.54 -16.24 -2.25
CA ASN A 444 -17.99 -17.61 -2.34
C ASN A 444 -16.49 -17.72 -2.73
N VAL A 445 -15.76 -16.61 -2.88
CA VAL A 445 -14.34 -16.59 -3.28
C VAL A 445 -13.46 -17.33 -2.28
N LEU A 446 -13.77 -17.27 -0.99
CA LEU A 446 -13.09 -18.04 0.05
C LEU A 446 -13.66 -19.46 0.25
N ARG A 447 -14.61 -19.86 -0.60
CA ARG A 447 -15.39 -21.11 -0.55
C ARG A 447 -15.18 -21.90 -1.85
N TRP A 448 -16.22 -22.59 -2.32
CA TRP A 448 -16.17 -23.42 -3.53
C TRP A 448 -15.90 -22.66 -4.84
N ASN A 449 -16.03 -21.32 -4.91
CA ASN A 449 -15.77 -20.53 -6.13
C ASN A 449 -14.34 -19.95 -6.24
N THR A 450 -13.42 -20.32 -5.34
CA THR A 450 -12.04 -19.77 -5.34
C THR A 450 -11.35 -19.90 -6.70
N SER A 451 -11.53 -21.02 -7.39
CA SER A 451 -10.85 -21.32 -8.66
C SER A 451 -11.44 -20.53 -9.83
N GLU A 452 -12.76 -20.38 -9.82
CA GLU A 452 -13.59 -19.72 -10.81
C GLU A 452 -13.37 -18.20 -10.74
N PHE A 453 -13.33 -17.64 -9.53
CA PHE A 453 -12.93 -16.25 -9.30
C PHE A 453 -11.50 -15.99 -9.78
N ILE A 454 -10.53 -16.84 -9.39
CA ILE A 454 -9.12 -16.72 -9.85
C ILE A 454 -9.03 -16.76 -11.39
N SER A 455 -9.87 -17.54 -12.07
CA SER A 455 -9.91 -17.62 -13.53
C SER A 455 -10.50 -16.34 -14.15
N MET A 456 -11.62 -15.86 -13.60
CA MET A 456 -12.34 -14.66 -14.04
C MET A 456 -11.55 -13.36 -13.80
N ALA A 457 -10.89 -13.24 -12.65
CA ALA A 457 -10.16 -12.03 -12.25
C ALA A 457 -8.83 -11.84 -12.98
N ARG A 458 -8.15 -12.93 -13.32
CA ARG A 458 -6.76 -12.90 -13.84
C ARG A 458 -6.55 -12.02 -15.08
N PRO A 459 -7.45 -11.94 -16.08
CA PRO A 459 -7.31 -10.99 -17.19
C PRO A 459 -7.26 -9.52 -16.73
N ALA A 460 -8.12 -9.11 -15.79
CA ALA A 460 -8.16 -7.74 -15.29
C ALA A 460 -6.97 -7.42 -14.36
N ILE A 461 -6.54 -8.38 -13.56
CA ILE A 461 -5.31 -8.26 -12.74
C ILE A 461 -4.08 -8.14 -13.66
N ASN A 462 -3.95 -9.00 -14.66
CA ASN A 462 -2.85 -8.95 -15.64
C ASN A 462 -2.85 -7.67 -16.49
N ALA A 463 -4.01 -7.04 -16.71
CA ALA A 463 -4.12 -5.75 -17.39
C ALA A 463 -3.71 -4.56 -16.50
N GLY A 464 -3.41 -4.77 -15.21
CA GLY A 464 -2.99 -3.72 -14.28
C GLY A 464 -4.10 -2.75 -13.87
N VAL A 465 -5.37 -3.10 -14.09
CA VAL A 465 -6.51 -2.18 -13.85
C VAL A 465 -7.20 -2.38 -12.50
N VAL A 466 -6.87 -3.44 -11.76
CA VAL A 466 -7.45 -3.79 -10.44
C VAL A 466 -6.40 -3.55 -9.35
N ASP A 467 -6.73 -2.75 -8.33
CA ASP A 467 -5.79 -2.46 -7.23
C ASP A 467 -5.89 -3.45 -6.08
N ALA A 468 -7.08 -4.03 -5.87
CA ALA A 468 -7.38 -4.91 -4.73
C ALA A 468 -8.53 -5.87 -5.01
N ILE A 469 -8.62 -6.92 -4.21
CA ILE A 469 -9.65 -7.96 -4.31
C ILE A 469 -10.60 -7.87 -3.12
N GLY A 470 -11.90 -7.75 -3.40
CA GLY A 470 -12.96 -7.80 -2.40
C GLY A 470 -13.47 -9.24 -2.26
N VAL A 471 -13.40 -9.80 -1.06
CA VAL A 471 -13.99 -11.10 -0.74
C VAL A 471 -15.13 -10.89 0.26
N GLN A 472 -16.37 -11.02 -0.21
CA GLN A 472 -17.56 -10.73 0.61
C GLN A 472 -17.61 -11.56 1.89
N ALA A 473 -17.02 -12.76 1.89
CA ALA A 473 -16.87 -13.63 3.07
C ALA A 473 -18.20 -14.03 3.76
N HIS A 474 -19.32 -13.93 3.04
CA HIS A 474 -20.61 -14.45 3.48
C HIS A 474 -20.64 -15.98 3.66
N GLY A 475 -21.41 -16.42 4.66
CA GLY A 475 -21.84 -17.82 4.75
C GLY A 475 -20.74 -18.83 5.15
N LEU A 476 -19.66 -18.34 5.77
CA LEU A 476 -18.50 -19.17 6.16
C LEU A 476 -18.73 -20.04 7.39
N GLU A 477 -19.91 -20.01 8.01
CA GLU A 477 -20.17 -20.52 9.36
C GLU A 477 -20.15 -22.07 9.47
N GLY A 478 -19.98 -22.76 8.35
CA GLY A 478 -19.81 -24.22 8.28
C GLY A 478 -18.53 -24.66 7.55
N GLN A 479 -17.62 -23.72 7.24
CA GLN A 479 -16.39 -24.01 6.52
C GLN A 479 -15.24 -24.33 7.49
N SER A 480 -14.37 -25.28 7.12
CA SER A 480 -13.22 -25.61 7.98
C SER A 480 -12.19 -24.48 7.99
N LEU A 481 -11.56 -24.26 9.15
CA LEU A 481 -10.54 -23.20 9.30
C LEU A 481 -9.30 -23.43 8.40
N SER A 482 -9.02 -24.68 8.05
CA SER A 482 -7.95 -25.05 7.12
C SER A 482 -8.29 -24.66 5.68
N GLU A 483 -9.52 -24.90 5.25
CA GLU A 483 -10.04 -24.53 3.93
C GLU A 483 -10.16 -23.01 3.77
N LEU A 484 -10.63 -22.30 4.80
CA LEU A 484 -10.66 -20.83 4.83
C LEU A 484 -9.25 -20.24 4.64
N LYS A 485 -8.25 -20.74 5.38
CA LYS A 485 -6.85 -20.32 5.23
C LYS A 485 -6.30 -20.66 3.85
N ASN A 486 -6.54 -21.88 3.35
CA ASN A 486 -6.08 -22.30 2.03
C ASN A 486 -6.65 -21.40 0.91
N ASN A 487 -7.95 -21.12 0.93
CA ASN A 487 -8.57 -20.28 -0.09
C ASN A 487 -8.16 -18.80 0.05
N LEU A 488 -7.98 -18.28 1.26
CA LEU A 488 -7.43 -16.92 1.46
C LEU A 488 -6.00 -16.80 0.92
N ASN A 489 -5.13 -17.77 1.21
CA ASN A 489 -3.77 -17.81 0.66
C ASN A 489 -3.79 -17.85 -0.88
N ARG A 490 -4.66 -18.67 -1.49
CA ARG A 490 -4.79 -18.78 -2.96
C ARG A 490 -5.24 -17.49 -3.65
N ILE A 491 -5.93 -16.60 -2.94
CA ILE A 491 -6.26 -15.24 -3.41
C ILE A 491 -5.07 -14.31 -3.19
N ALA A 492 -4.35 -14.44 -2.07
CA ALA A 492 -3.13 -13.68 -1.80
C ALA A 492 -2.00 -13.96 -2.80
N ASP A 493 -1.93 -15.19 -3.33
CA ASP A 493 -1.02 -15.61 -4.41
C ASP A 493 -1.26 -14.84 -5.75
N LEU A 494 -2.34 -14.05 -5.86
CA LEU A 494 -2.55 -13.12 -6.98
C LEU A 494 -1.75 -11.82 -6.83
N GLY A 495 -1.07 -11.59 -5.70
CA GLY A 495 -0.20 -10.44 -5.46
C GLY A 495 -0.90 -9.12 -5.12
N LEU A 496 -2.24 -9.09 -5.13
CA LEU A 496 -3.02 -7.91 -4.76
C LEU A 496 -3.43 -7.91 -3.27
N PRO A 497 -3.59 -6.73 -2.65
CA PRO A 497 -4.27 -6.56 -1.37
C PRO A 497 -5.70 -7.13 -1.39
N ILE A 498 -6.14 -7.61 -0.23
CA ILE A 498 -7.46 -8.20 -0.02
C ILE A 498 -8.24 -7.34 0.98
N TYR A 499 -9.47 -6.97 0.62
CA TYR A 499 -10.48 -6.49 1.56
C TYR A 499 -11.47 -7.62 1.84
N VAL A 500 -11.64 -7.96 3.12
CA VAL A 500 -12.73 -8.85 3.55
C VAL A 500 -13.98 -7.97 3.65
N SER A 501 -14.79 -7.95 2.60
CA SER A 501 -15.55 -6.76 2.22
C SER A 501 -16.98 -6.69 2.78
N GLU A 502 -17.58 -7.83 3.16
CA GLU A 502 -19.00 -7.95 3.56
C GLU A 502 -19.19 -9.03 4.66
N TYR A 503 -18.25 -9.17 5.60
CA TYR A 503 -18.22 -10.32 6.53
C TYR A 503 -19.46 -10.38 7.44
N ASP A 504 -20.08 -11.56 7.53
CA ASP A 504 -21.20 -11.83 8.44
C ASP A 504 -21.17 -13.27 9.02
N ILE A 505 -21.90 -13.46 10.12
CA ILE A 505 -22.06 -14.76 10.78
C ILE A 505 -23.54 -14.97 11.12
N ALA A 506 -24.25 -15.75 10.31
CA ALA A 506 -25.67 -16.06 10.52
C ALA A 506 -25.82 -17.17 11.58
N ARG A 507 -25.79 -16.78 12.87
CA ARG A 507 -26.11 -17.66 14.00
C ARG A 507 -26.92 -16.91 15.05
N THR A 508 -28.13 -17.40 15.31
CA THR A 508 -29.00 -16.91 16.38
C THR A 508 -28.54 -17.35 17.78
N ASN A 509 -27.77 -18.45 17.89
CA ASN A 509 -27.10 -18.83 19.12
C ASN A 509 -25.82 -17.99 19.31
N ASP A 510 -25.79 -17.20 20.38
CA ASP A 510 -24.69 -16.31 20.73
C ASP A 510 -23.35 -17.03 20.96
N GLN A 511 -23.37 -18.25 21.51
CA GLN A 511 -22.14 -19.01 21.76
C GLN A 511 -21.57 -19.62 20.47
N GLU A 512 -22.43 -20.01 19.53
CA GLU A 512 -21.99 -20.40 18.18
C GLU A 512 -21.42 -19.21 17.42
N GLN A 513 -22.11 -18.05 17.44
CA GLN A 513 -21.62 -16.84 16.77
C GLN A 513 -20.27 -16.39 17.35
N LEU A 514 -20.11 -16.43 18.68
CA LEU A 514 -18.85 -16.13 19.37
C LEU A 514 -17.72 -17.11 19.00
N ALA A 515 -18.01 -18.41 18.92
CA ALA A 515 -17.02 -19.42 18.54
C ALA A 515 -16.52 -19.19 17.11
N ILE A 516 -17.43 -18.99 16.14
CA ILE A 516 -17.08 -18.73 14.74
C ILE A 516 -16.30 -17.41 14.60
N MET A 517 -16.71 -16.35 15.31
CA MET A 517 -16.01 -15.06 15.33
C MET A 517 -14.57 -15.23 15.85
N ARG A 518 -14.38 -15.99 16.93
CA ARG A 518 -13.06 -16.31 17.52
C ARG A 518 -12.15 -17.13 16.61
N GLU A 519 -12.72 -17.99 15.78
CA GLU A 519 -11.94 -18.80 14.84
C GLU A 519 -11.59 -18.03 13.57
N GLN A 520 -12.57 -17.36 12.96
CA GLN A 520 -12.44 -16.79 11.61
C GLN A 520 -11.86 -15.37 11.61
N PHE A 521 -12.27 -14.51 12.53
CA PHE A 521 -11.81 -13.11 12.53
C PHE A 521 -10.29 -12.98 12.67
N PRO A 522 -9.59 -13.75 13.54
CA PRO A 522 -8.12 -13.76 13.59
C PRO A 522 -7.44 -14.34 12.34
N VAL A 523 -8.14 -15.07 11.47
CA VAL A 523 -7.58 -15.50 10.17
C VAL A 523 -7.53 -14.33 9.19
N PHE A 524 -8.56 -13.49 9.17
CA PHE A 524 -8.55 -12.28 8.34
C PHE A 524 -7.58 -11.24 8.90
N TYR A 525 -7.71 -10.93 10.19
CA TYR A 525 -6.99 -9.82 10.83
C TYR A 525 -5.47 -9.99 10.85
N ASN A 526 -4.97 -11.23 10.92
CA ASN A 526 -3.52 -11.52 10.98
C ASN A 526 -2.92 -11.97 9.64
N HIS A 527 -3.69 -11.97 8.53
CA HIS A 527 -3.17 -12.38 7.23
C HIS A 527 -2.54 -11.19 6.49
N SER A 528 -1.25 -11.28 6.14
CA SER A 528 -0.46 -10.12 5.66
C SER A 528 -0.96 -9.43 4.39
N SER A 529 -1.72 -10.12 3.54
CA SER A 529 -2.35 -9.49 2.35
C SER A 529 -3.73 -8.91 2.62
N VAL A 530 -4.34 -9.13 3.79
CA VAL A 530 -5.62 -8.50 4.16
C VAL A 530 -5.31 -7.11 4.71
N VAL A 531 -5.95 -6.09 4.13
CA VAL A 531 -5.68 -4.67 4.42
C VAL A 531 -6.87 -3.93 5.01
N GLY A 532 -8.01 -4.60 5.18
CA GLY A 532 -9.18 -4.08 5.88
C GLY A 532 -10.30 -5.10 5.91
N ILE A 533 -11.18 -4.97 6.90
CA ILE A 533 -12.36 -5.83 7.08
C ILE A 533 -13.59 -4.92 7.18
N THR A 534 -14.66 -5.22 6.46
CA THR A 534 -15.96 -4.56 6.59
C THR A 534 -16.99 -5.63 6.95
N LEU A 535 -17.75 -5.43 8.02
CA LEU A 535 -18.83 -6.33 8.40
C LEU A 535 -20.15 -5.90 7.74
N TRP A 536 -20.95 -6.85 7.26
CA TRP A 536 -22.24 -6.56 6.61
C TRP A 536 -23.40 -6.48 7.60
N GLY A 537 -23.22 -5.59 8.57
CA GLY A 537 -24.27 -5.14 9.47
C GLY A 537 -24.12 -5.65 10.89
N TYR A 538 -24.16 -4.72 11.84
CA TYR A 538 -23.99 -5.01 13.26
C TYR A 538 -25.29 -5.01 14.06
N VAL A 539 -26.43 -4.59 13.54
CA VAL A 539 -27.68 -4.46 14.32
C VAL A 539 -28.66 -5.59 14.02
N VAL A 540 -28.90 -6.47 14.99
CA VAL A 540 -29.83 -7.61 14.86
C VAL A 540 -31.21 -7.14 14.40
N GLY A 541 -31.71 -7.77 13.32
CA GLY A 541 -33.01 -7.45 12.72
C GLY A 541 -33.00 -6.21 11.79
N ALA A 542 -31.85 -5.58 11.60
CA ALA A 542 -31.61 -4.51 10.63
C ALA A 542 -30.39 -4.85 9.75
N THR A 543 -30.31 -6.13 9.36
CA THR A 543 -29.31 -6.73 8.47
C THR A 543 -29.98 -7.63 7.44
N TRP A 544 -29.33 -7.82 6.29
CA TRP A 544 -29.89 -8.57 5.15
C TRP A 544 -30.20 -10.06 5.42
N ARG A 545 -29.52 -10.70 6.39
CA ARG A 545 -29.66 -12.13 6.73
C ARG A 545 -30.02 -12.34 8.20
N ASN A 546 -31.05 -13.16 8.47
CA ASN A 546 -31.42 -13.56 9.82
C ASN A 546 -30.25 -14.25 10.56
N GLY A 547 -30.12 -14.01 11.86
CA GLY A 547 -29.02 -14.52 12.70
C GLY A 547 -27.70 -13.75 12.60
N THR A 548 -27.56 -12.83 11.64
CA THR A 548 -26.44 -11.87 11.60
C THR A 548 -26.72 -10.67 12.53
N GLY A 549 -25.82 -9.69 12.55
CA GLY A 549 -25.80 -8.64 13.56
C GLY A 549 -25.11 -9.09 14.86
N LEU A 550 -24.46 -8.12 15.51
CA LEU A 550 -23.61 -8.28 16.70
C LEU A 550 -24.15 -7.52 17.92
N ILE A 551 -25.02 -6.53 17.74
CA ILE A 551 -25.68 -5.78 18.82
C ILE A 551 -27.20 -5.84 18.63
N GLN A 552 -27.94 -5.86 19.73
CA GLN A 552 -29.39 -5.78 19.74
C GLN A 552 -29.84 -4.34 19.40
N SER A 553 -31.08 -4.19 18.91
CA SER A 553 -31.62 -2.88 18.50
C SER A 553 -31.59 -1.82 19.61
N ASN A 554 -31.65 -2.23 20.88
CA ASN A 554 -31.55 -1.39 22.07
C ASN A 554 -30.11 -1.01 22.47
N GLY A 555 -29.08 -1.42 21.71
CA GLY A 555 -27.67 -1.15 21.98
C GLY A 555 -26.93 -2.25 22.76
N ASN A 556 -27.61 -3.26 23.30
CA ASN A 556 -26.93 -4.32 24.06
C ASN A 556 -26.04 -5.17 23.13
N PRO A 557 -24.73 -5.32 23.41
CA PRO A 557 -23.85 -6.20 22.62
C PRO A 557 -24.21 -7.68 22.83
N ARG A 558 -24.12 -8.46 21.76
CA ARG A 558 -24.03 -9.93 21.84
C ARG A 558 -22.58 -10.30 22.25
N PRO A 559 -22.33 -11.50 22.82
CA PRO A 559 -20.98 -11.91 23.22
C PRO A 559 -19.92 -11.83 22.11
N ALA A 560 -20.32 -12.04 20.85
CA ALA A 560 -19.44 -11.87 19.68
C ALA A 560 -19.00 -10.41 19.45
N MET A 561 -19.84 -9.41 19.77
CA MET A 561 -19.45 -8.00 19.74
C MET A 561 -18.46 -7.68 20.86
N THR A 562 -18.74 -8.09 22.10
CA THR A 562 -17.87 -7.84 23.24
C THR A 562 -16.48 -8.39 22.98
N TRP A 563 -16.37 -9.66 22.57
CA TRP A 563 -15.09 -10.24 22.21
C TRP A 563 -14.41 -9.55 21.01
N LEU A 564 -15.18 -9.10 20.01
CA LEU A 564 -14.61 -8.38 18.87
C LEU A 564 -14.02 -7.03 19.29
N MET A 565 -14.68 -6.28 20.19
CA MET A 565 -14.15 -5.03 20.72
C MET A 565 -12.99 -5.27 21.71
N ASP A 566 -13.03 -6.32 22.53
CA ASP A 566 -11.87 -6.75 23.35
C ASP A 566 -10.64 -7.08 22.47
N TYR A 567 -10.87 -7.75 21.32
CA TYR A 567 -9.81 -8.19 20.40
C TYR A 567 -9.27 -7.03 19.55
N LEU A 568 -10.17 -6.27 18.91
CA LEU A 568 -9.85 -5.04 18.18
C LEU A 568 -9.41 -3.90 19.08
N ASN A 569 -9.57 -4.10 20.39
CA ASN A 569 -9.06 -3.24 21.41
C ASN A 569 -9.68 -1.85 21.31
N ARG A 570 -10.99 -1.77 21.57
CA ARG A 570 -11.86 -0.58 21.45
C ARG A 570 -12.76 -0.46 22.67
#